data_AF-A0A1D6I6Z2-F1
#
_entry.id   AF-A0A1D6I6Z2-F1
#
_cell.length_a   1.000
_cell.length_b   1.000
_cell.length_c   1.000
_cell.angle_alpha   90.00
_cell.angle_beta   90.00
_cell.angle_gamma   90.00
#
_symmetry.space_group_name_H-M   'P 1'
#
loop_
_entity.id
_entity.type
_entity.pdbx_description
1 polymer ?
#
loop_
_entity_poly.entity_id
_entity_poly.type
_entity_poly.pdbx_seq_one_letter_code
_entity_poly.pdbx_strand_id
1 'polypeptide(L)'
;MNQVMFQDFENPAFQRNGSPRCLDPAEDSRQSFAAFVALRNLSWNEVLRKGTKYYSEDFSRFCDRKMSVVVATLAWSRPWPEQLLQCFFVAAKCVWLLHLLAFSFGPPLTILRVQDGRAFDELYMEDILHDRQPVQSPCQVKIMVTPGFYVQDRVLKCRVLKTRSAA
;
A
#
# COMPACT_ATOMS: atom_id res chain seq x y z
N MET A 1 -5.17 4.71 8.88
CA MET A 1 -5.43 3.43 8.19
C MET A 1 -4.52 3.21 6.99
N ASN A 2 -4.55 4.07 5.95
CA ASN A 2 -3.82 3.78 4.71
C ASN A 2 -2.29 3.75 4.90
N GLN A 3 -1.74 4.66 5.71
CA GLN A 3 -0.32 4.65 6.07
C GLN A 3 0.15 3.33 6.71
N VAL A 4 -0.70 2.68 7.51
CA VAL A 4 -0.38 1.38 8.14
C VAL A 4 -0.20 0.29 7.08
N MET A 5 -1.07 0.27 6.06
CA MET A 5 -1.00 -0.74 5.00
C MET A 5 0.32 -0.64 4.20
N PHE A 6 0.79 0.58 3.95
CA PHE A 6 2.03 0.83 3.21
C PHE A 6 3.29 0.89 4.07
N GLN A 7 3.21 0.67 5.38
CA GLN A 7 4.39 0.61 6.24
C GLN A 7 5.33 -0.53 5.79
N ASP A 8 6.62 -0.23 5.71
CA ASP A 8 7.72 -1.11 5.28
C ASP A 8 7.62 -1.62 3.82
N PHE A 9 6.90 -0.90 2.95
CA PHE A 9 6.73 -1.27 1.54
C PHE A 9 8.06 -1.39 0.78
N GLU A 10 9.07 -0.59 1.14
CA GLU A 10 10.39 -0.58 0.52
C GLU A 10 11.19 -1.86 0.78
N ASN A 11 10.75 -2.71 1.70
CA ASN A 11 11.44 -3.94 2.04
C ASN A 11 10.82 -5.14 1.30
N PRO A 12 11.63 -6.06 0.74
CA PRO A 12 11.16 -7.24 0.00
C PRO A 12 10.20 -8.15 0.78
N ALA A 13 10.26 -8.13 2.12
CA ALA A 13 9.43 -8.95 3.00
C ALA A 13 8.36 -8.15 3.74
N PHE A 14 8.09 -6.89 3.37
CA PHE A 14 7.14 -6.00 4.05
C PHE A 14 7.41 -5.88 5.56
N GLN A 15 8.68 -5.84 5.92
CA GLN A 15 9.19 -5.83 7.29
C GLN A 15 10.39 -4.92 7.37
N ARG A 16 10.52 -4.16 8.47
CA ARG A 16 11.65 -3.28 8.74
C ARG A 16 13.05 -3.89 8.50
N ASN A 17 13.23 -5.19 8.76
CA ASN A 17 14.49 -5.91 8.57
C ASN A 17 14.33 -7.10 7.60
N GLY A 18 13.47 -6.96 6.58
CA GLY A 18 13.24 -8.00 5.60
C GLY A 18 14.45 -8.24 4.71
N SER A 19 14.88 -9.50 4.58
CA SER A 19 15.89 -9.88 3.58
C SER A 19 15.21 -10.22 2.24
N PRO A 20 15.92 -10.06 1.10
CA PRO A 20 15.52 -10.66 -0.16
C PRO A 20 15.27 -12.16 -0.02
N ARG A 21 14.39 -12.72 -0.86
CA ARG A 21 14.15 -14.18 -0.86
C ARG A 21 15.27 -14.89 -1.58
N CYS A 22 15.80 -14.25 -2.62
CA CYS A 22 16.90 -14.74 -3.44
C CYS A 22 18.05 -13.73 -3.46
N LEU A 23 19.28 -14.25 -3.61
CA LEU A 23 20.47 -13.41 -3.78
C LEU A 23 20.57 -12.82 -5.19
N ASP A 24 20.00 -13.51 -6.18
CA ASP A 24 19.91 -13.04 -7.56
C ASP A 24 18.69 -12.10 -7.73
N PRO A 25 18.90 -10.81 -8.04
CA PRO A 25 17.82 -9.86 -8.24
C PRO A 25 16.86 -10.22 -9.38
N ALA A 26 17.34 -10.86 -10.45
CA ALA A 26 16.50 -11.23 -11.59
C ALA A 26 15.53 -12.36 -11.22
N GLU A 27 16.00 -13.31 -10.41
CA GLU A 27 15.18 -14.41 -9.90
C GLU A 27 14.18 -13.90 -8.83
N ASP A 28 14.59 -12.99 -7.95
CA ASP A 28 13.70 -12.37 -6.95
C ASP A 28 12.54 -11.59 -7.61
N SER A 29 12.83 -10.84 -8.68
CA SER A 29 11.83 -10.16 -9.51
C SER A 29 10.85 -11.16 -10.16
N ARG A 30 11.37 -12.25 -10.74
CA ARG A 30 10.54 -13.29 -11.39
C ARG A 30 9.62 -13.98 -10.39
N GLN A 31 10.11 -14.30 -9.20
CA GLN A 31 9.30 -14.89 -8.12
C GLN A 31 8.23 -13.93 -7.61
N SER A 32 8.56 -12.64 -7.50
CA SER A 32 7.58 -11.61 -7.14
C SER A 32 6.44 -11.54 -8.16
N PHE A 33 6.75 -11.58 -9.46
CA PHE A 33 5.73 -11.64 -10.50
C PHE A 33 4.91 -12.94 -10.47
N ALA A 34 5.56 -14.09 -10.28
CA ALA A 34 4.88 -15.38 -10.17
C ALA A 34 3.88 -15.40 -9.00
N ALA A 35 4.29 -14.89 -7.84
CA ALA A 35 3.41 -14.73 -6.68
C ALA A 35 2.24 -13.77 -6.95
N PHE A 36 2.48 -12.68 -7.69
CA PHE A 36 1.41 -11.76 -8.11
C PHE A 36 0.37 -12.49 -8.98
N VAL A 37 0.82 -13.25 -9.99
CA VAL A 37 -0.05 -14.00 -10.89
C VAL A 37 -0.86 -15.05 -10.13
N ALA A 38 -0.25 -15.75 -9.16
CA ALA A 38 -0.93 -16.75 -8.34
C ALA A 38 -2.04 -16.15 -7.46
N LEU A 39 -1.86 -14.93 -6.95
CA LEU A 39 -2.76 -14.32 -5.97
C LEU A 39 -3.77 -13.34 -6.58
N ARG A 40 -3.55 -12.82 -7.80
CA ARG A 40 -4.40 -11.74 -8.37
C ARG A 40 -5.89 -12.09 -8.43
N ASN A 41 -6.23 -13.36 -8.65
CA ASN A 41 -7.61 -13.83 -8.76
C ASN A 41 -8.21 -14.37 -7.46
N LEU A 42 -7.44 -14.41 -6.36
CA LEU A 42 -7.88 -14.97 -5.08
C LEU A 42 -9.10 -14.21 -4.52
N SER A 43 -10.25 -14.86 -4.39
CA SER A 43 -11.49 -14.24 -3.91
C SER A 43 -11.66 -14.35 -2.39
N TRP A 44 -12.54 -13.53 -1.83
CA TRP A 44 -12.94 -13.63 -0.43
C TRP A 44 -13.56 -14.99 -0.10
N ASN A 45 -14.42 -15.51 -0.99
CA ASN A 45 -15.07 -16.81 -0.81
C ASN A 45 -14.06 -17.96 -0.71
N GLU A 46 -12.99 -17.92 -1.51
CA GLU A 46 -11.91 -18.89 -1.45
C GLU A 46 -11.14 -18.85 -0.13
N VAL A 47 -10.90 -17.63 0.39
CA VAL A 47 -10.23 -17.40 1.66
C VAL A 47 -11.10 -17.80 2.84
N LEU A 48 -12.40 -17.51 2.81
CA LEU A 48 -13.34 -18.00 3.82
C LEU A 48 -13.33 -19.53 3.94
N ARG A 49 -13.17 -20.24 2.82
CA ARG A 49 -13.19 -21.71 2.81
C ARG A 49 -11.88 -22.37 3.21
N LYS A 50 -10.73 -21.82 2.80
CA LYS A 50 -9.41 -22.48 2.99
C LYS A 50 -8.41 -21.68 3.84
N GLY A 51 -8.73 -20.43 4.17
CA GLY A 51 -7.82 -19.49 4.80
C GLY A 51 -6.78 -18.91 3.84
N THR A 52 -6.20 -17.75 4.19
CA THR A 52 -5.13 -17.08 3.43
C THR A 52 -3.85 -17.93 3.36
N LYS A 53 -3.50 -18.60 4.47
CA LYS A 53 -2.28 -19.42 4.58
C LYS A 53 -2.22 -20.56 3.55
N TYR A 54 -3.36 -21.10 3.13
CA TYR A 54 -3.43 -22.13 2.08
C TYR A 54 -2.87 -21.64 0.74
N TYR A 55 -3.06 -20.36 0.41
CA TYR A 55 -2.64 -19.78 -0.86
C TYR A 55 -1.26 -19.14 -0.79
N SER A 56 -0.92 -18.50 0.34
CA SER A 56 0.41 -17.91 0.56
C SER A 56 0.64 -17.65 2.04
N GLU A 57 1.70 -18.25 2.59
CA GLU A 57 2.12 -18.02 3.97
C GLU A 57 2.63 -16.59 4.19
N ASP A 58 3.35 -16.03 3.21
CA ASP A 58 3.81 -14.64 3.25
C ASP A 58 2.65 -13.66 3.31
N PHE A 59 1.65 -13.85 2.45
CA PHE A 59 0.47 -13.01 2.44
C PHE A 59 -0.35 -13.15 3.73
N SER A 60 -0.46 -14.37 4.27
CA SER A 60 -1.11 -14.57 5.58
C SER A 60 -0.39 -13.80 6.68
N ARG A 61 0.94 -13.91 6.78
CA ARG A 61 1.74 -13.18 7.78
C ARG A 61 1.61 -11.67 7.62
N PHE A 62 1.54 -11.18 6.38
CA PHE A 62 1.26 -9.78 6.09
C PHE A 62 -0.10 -9.36 6.64
N CYS A 63 -1.17 -10.10 6.34
CA CYS A 63 -2.51 -9.84 6.85
C CYS A 63 -2.55 -9.82 8.38
N ASP A 64 -1.98 -10.82 9.05
CA ASP A 64 -1.97 -10.93 10.51
C ASP A 64 -1.31 -9.72 11.17
N ARG A 65 -0.15 -9.29 10.63
CA ARG A 65 0.56 -8.11 11.13
C ARG A 65 -0.22 -6.83 10.91
N LYS A 66 -0.74 -6.60 9.70
CA LYS A 66 -1.50 -5.37 9.40
C LYS A 66 -2.79 -5.32 10.22
N MET A 67 -3.48 -6.45 10.38
CA MET A 67 -4.66 -6.54 11.24
C MET A 67 -4.31 -6.21 12.68
N SER A 68 -3.23 -6.79 13.22
CA SER A 68 -2.76 -6.50 14.59
C SER A 68 -2.47 -5.01 14.81
N VAL A 69 -1.82 -4.34 13.86
CA VAL A 69 -1.55 -2.90 13.97
C VAL A 69 -2.84 -2.08 13.92
N VAL A 70 -3.78 -2.44 13.04
CA VAL A 70 -5.09 -1.76 12.95
C VAL A 70 -5.88 -1.93 14.24
N VAL A 71 -5.98 -3.15 14.77
CA VAL A 71 -6.65 -3.46 16.03
C VAL A 71 -6.06 -2.66 17.18
N ALA A 72 -4.72 -2.62 17.29
CA ALA A 72 -4.03 -1.85 18.33
C ALA A 72 -4.27 -0.35 18.19
N THR A 73 -4.17 0.20 16.97
CA THR A 73 -4.34 1.64 16.69
C THR A 73 -5.76 2.11 17.01
N LEU A 74 -6.77 1.26 16.78
CA LEU A 74 -8.17 1.59 17.02
C LEU A 74 -8.67 1.16 18.42
N ALA A 75 -7.79 0.58 19.25
CA ALA A 75 -8.14 -0.04 20.53
C ALA A 75 -9.34 -1.00 20.41
N TRP A 76 -9.40 -1.76 19.31
CA TRP A 76 -10.56 -2.57 18.97
C TRP A 76 -10.57 -3.88 19.77
N SER A 77 -11.60 -4.11 20.58
CA SER A 77 -11.65 -5.25 21.50
C SER A 77 -12.60 -6.38 21.07
N ARG A 78 -13.47 -6.14 20.08
CA ARG A 78 -14.48 -7.11 19.64
C ARG A 78 -14.05 -7.89 18.39
N PRO A 79 -14.52 -9.12 18.17
CA PRO A 79 -14.35 -9.79 16.88
C PRO A 79 -14.85 -8.91 15.73
N TRP A 80 -14.11 -8.88 14.62
CA TRP A 80 -14.51 -8.11 13.45
C TRP A 80 -15.70 -8.77 12.76
N PRO A 81 -16.75 -8.00 12.40
CA PRO A 81 -17.81 -8.50 11.53
C PRO A 81 -17.25 -8.97 10.18
N GLU A 82 -17.91 -9.93 9.54
CA GLU A 82 -17.46 -10.48 8.25
C GLU A 82 -17.26 -9.40 7.19
N GLN A 83 -18.16 -8.42 7.10
CA GLN A 83 -18.04 -7.30 6.16
C GLN A 83 -16.73 -6.51 6.37
N LEU A 84 -16.32 -6.30 7.62
CA LEU A 84 -15.09 -5.60 7.95
C LEU A 84 -13.87 -6.44 7.60
N LEU A 85 -13.91 -7.75 7.88
CA LEU A 85 -12.87 -8.70 7.49
C LEU A 85 -12.71 -8.74 5.96
N GLN A 86 -13.81 -8.75 5.22
CA GLN A 86 -13.82 -8.72 3.76
C GLN A 86 -13.21 -7.42 3.22
N CYS A 87 -13.63 -6.27 3.74
CA CYS A 87 -13.06 -4.97 3.34
C CYS A 87 -11.56 -4.89 3.64
N PHE A 88 -11.13 -5.37 4.82
CA PHE A 88 -9.72 -5.46 5.16
C PHE A 88 -8.97 -6.39 4.21
N PHE A 89 -9.50 -7.57 3.92
CA PHE A 89 -8.91 -8.53 3.01
C PHE A 89 -8.71 -7.92 1.62
N VAL A 90 -9.72 -7.25 1.07
CA VAL A 90 -9.63 -6.58 -0.23
C VAL A 90 -8.53 -5.53 -0.22
N ALA A 91 -8.48 -4.67 0.80
CA ALA A 91 -7.44 -3.65 0.92
C ALA A 91 -6.03 -4.24 1.08
N ALA A 92 -5.88 -5.24 1.96
CA ALA A 92 -4.62 -5.93 2.21
C ALA A 92 -4.13 -6.66 0.96
N LYS A 93 -5.02 -7.36 0.25
CA LYS A 93 -4.72 -8.03 -1.01
C LYS A 93 -4.24 -7.03 -2.06
N CYS A 94 -4.93 -5.90 -2.25
CA CYS A 94 -4.52 -4.89 -3.22
C CYS A 94 -3.12 -4.35 -2.93
N VAL A 95 -2.81 -4.05 -1.67
CA VAL A 95 -1.48 -3.54 -1.26
C VAL A 95 -0.40 -4.61 -1.40
N TRP A 96 -0.70 -5.87 -1.05
CA TRP A 96 0.21 -6.99 -1.24
C TRP A 96 0.52 -7.24 -2.71
N LEU A 97 -0.49 -7.26 -3.58
CA LEU A 97 -0.30 -7.40 -5.02
C LEU A 97 0.49 -6.25 -5.62
N LEU A 98 0.24 -5.02 -5.17
CA LEU A 98 1.00 -3.86 -5.62
C LEU A 98 2.47 -3.96 -5.25
N HIS A 99 2.79 -4.49 -4.07
CA HIS A 99 4.17 -4.74 -3.65
C HIS A 99 4.84 -5.83 -4.47
N LEU A 100 4.18 -6.98 -4.66
CA LEU A 100 4.71 -8.04 -5.54
C LEU A 100 4.95 -7.52 -6.95
N LEU A 101 4.05 -6.68 -7.46
CA LEU A 101 4.22 -6.04 -8.76
C LEU A 101 5.39 -5.04 -8.74
N ALA A 102 5.51 -4.18 -7.74
CA ALA A 102 6.62 -3.22 -7.61
C ALA A 102 7.99 -3.91 -7.58
N PHE A 103 8.10 -5.04 -6.88
CA PHE A 103 9.33 -5.84 -6.79
C PHE A 103 9.58 -6.73 -8.01
N SER A 104 8.59 -6.89 -8.90
CA SER A 104 8.81 -7.57 -10.18
C SER A 104 9.57 -6.73 -11.21
N PHE A 105 9.75 -5.43 -10.98
CA PHE A 105 10.56 -4.58 -11.86
C PHE A 105 12.06 -4.71 -11.54
N GLY A 106 12.90 -4.49 -12.55
CA GLY A 106 14.36 -4.37 -12.40
C GLY A 106 14.83 -2.97 -12.78
N PRO A 107 15.16 -2.08 -11.83
CA PRO A 107 15.07 -2.24 -10.36
C PRO A 107 13.64 -2.13 -9.80
N PRO A 108 13.38 -2.52 -8.53
CA PRO A 108 12.07 -2.38 -7.90
C PRO A 108 11.55 -0.95 -7.90
N LEU A 109 10.23 -0.78 -8.05
CA LEU A 109 9.61 0.54 -8.04
C LEU A 109 9.76 1.22 -6.68
N THR A 110 10.08 2.52 -6.70
CA THR A 110 10.21 3.32 -5.48
C THR A 110 8.89 3.97 -5.13
N ILE A 111 8.39 3.71 -3.92
CA ILE A 111 7.18 4.34 -3.38
C ILE A 111 7.45 5.81 -3.02
N LEU A 112 6.59 6.71 -3.49
CA LEU A 112 6.60 8.12 -3.16
C LEU A 112 5.62 8.37 -2.03
N ARG A 113 6.11 8.95 -0.93
CA ARG A 113 5.27 9.41 0.19
C ARG A 113 5.53 10.88 0.47
N VAL A 114 4.48 11.58 0.88
CA VAL A 114 4.51 13.00 1.21
C VAL A 114 4.02 13.19 2.64
N GLN A 115 4.66 14.12 3.36
CA GLN A 115 4.37 14.41 4.77
C GLN A 115 3.34 15.54 4.91
N ASP A 116 2.69 15.61 6.08
CA ASP A 116 1.89 16.78 6.48
C ASP A 116 2.76 18.05 6.44
N GLY A 117 2.20 19.15 5.93
CA GLY A 117 2.87 20.44 5.75
C GLY A 117 3.73 20.56 4.49
N ARG A 118 3.91 19.50 3.68
CA ARG A 118 4.65 19.60 2.42
C ARG A 118 3.92 20.52 1.43
N ALA A 119 4.62 21.44 0.78
CA ALA A 119 4.04 22.25 -0.29
C ALA A 119 3.44 21.34 -1.39
N PHE A 120 2.24 21.70 -1.84
CA PHE A 120 1.54 20.98 -2.90
C PHE A 120 2.27 21.18 -4.24
N ASP A 121 2.56 20.07 -4.92
CA ASP A 121 3.23 20.07 -6.23
C ASP A 121 2.43 19.19 -7.19
N GLU A 122 1.83 19.82 -8.19
CA GLU A 122 0.96 19.16 -9.18
C GLU A 122 1.70 18.14 -10.03
N LEU A 123 3.03 18.20 -10.13
CA LEU A 123 3.81 17.20 -10.85
C LEU A 123 3.81 15.85 -10.13
N TYR A 124 3.73 15.87 -8.79
CA TYR A 124 3.85 14.68 -7.94
C TYR A 124 2.57 14.34 -7.19
N MET A 125 1.58 15.24 -7.14
CA MET A 125 0.41 15.14 -6.27
C MET A 125 -0.89 15.48 -7.00
N GLU A 126 -1.97 14.81 -6.61
CA GLU A 126 -3.34 15.07 -7.04
C GLU A 126 -4.22 15.30 -5.81
N ASP A 127 -5.05 16.33 -5.85
CA ASP A 127 -6.05 16.56 -4.79
C ASP A 127 -7.26 15.65 -4.98
N ILE A 128 -7.67 14.96 -3.91
CA ILE A 128 -8.86 14.10 -3.92
C ILE A 128 -10.17 14.91 -4.03
N LEU A 129 -10.14 16.20 -3.67
CA LEU A 129 -11.31 17.08 -3.69
C LEU A 129 -11.39 17.94 -4.96
N HIS A 130 -10.95 17.40 -6.10
CA HIS A 130 -10.79 18.05 -7.42
C HIS A 130 -11.94 19.00 -7.85
N ASP A 131 -13.14 18.83 -7.31
CA ASP A 131 -14.36 19.57 -7.66
C ASP A 131 -14.55 20.89 -6.88
N ARG A 132 -13.66 21.22 -5.93
CA ARG A 132 -13.67 22.52 -5.25
C ARG A 132 -12.71 23.45 -5.97
N GLN A 133 -13.23 24.63 -6.36
CA GLN A 133 -12.55 25.68 -7.14
C GLN A 133 -11.05 25.76 -6.89
N PRO A 134 -10.23 26.06 -7.94
CA PRO A 134 -8.80 26.19 -7.80
C PRO A 134 -8.48 27.17 -6.67
N VAL A 135 -7.95 26.65 -5.56
CA VAL A 135 -7.47 27.47 -4.46
C VAL A 135 -6.23 28.19 -4.98
N GLN A 136 -6.38 29.44 -5.37
CA GLN A 136 -5.33 30.32 -5.94
C GLN A 136 -4.22 30.69 -4.93
N SER A 137 -4.09 29.95 -3.83
CA SER A 137 -3.20 30.25 -2.71
C SER A 137 -2.17 29.13 -2.54
N PRO A 138 -0.99 29.40 -1.97
CA PRO A 138 -0.06 28.33 -1.62
C PRO A 138 -0.77 27.32 -0.73
N CYS A 139 -0.85 26.09 -1.24
CA CYS A 139 -1.45 24.96 -0.54
C CYS A 139 -0.37 24.02 -0.06
N GLN A 140 -0.66 23.35 1.05
CA GLN A 140 0.18 22.32 1.63
C GLN A 140 -0.63 21.04 1.83
N VAL A 141 0.04 19.90 1.78
CA VAL A 141 -0.52 18.59 2.06
C VAL A 141 -0.95 18.55 3.52
N LYS A 142 -2.20 18.21 3.78
CA LYS A 142 -2.66 17.89 5.14
C LYS A 142 -2.60 16.39 5.41
N ILE A 143 -3.06 15.59 4.45
CA ILE A 143 -3.10 14.14 4.56
C ILE A 143 -2.71 13.52 3.22
N MET A 144 -1.79 12.56 3.24
CA MET A 144 -1.58 11.65 2.11
C MET A 144 -2.61 10.52 2.18
N VAL A 145 -3.51 10.47 1.19
CA VAL A 145 -4.52 9.40 1.10
C VAL A 145 -3.92 8.17 0.48
N THR A 146 -3.30 8.27 -0.71
CA THR A 146 -2.59 7.16 -1.34
C THR A 146 -1.17 7.58 -1.69
N PRO A 147 -0.17 6.69 -1.51
CA PRO A 147 1.17 6.95 -1.97
C PRO A 147 1.22 7.01 -3.51
N GLY A 148 2.26 7.64 -4.02
CA GLY A 148 2.65 7.60 -5.42
C GLY A 148 3.76 6.59 -5.68
N PHE A 149 4.24 6.50 -6.90
CA PHE A 149 5.35 5.63 -7.31
C PHE A 149 6.17 6.28 -8.41
N TYR A 150 7.49 6.11 -8.34
CA TYR A 150 8.39 6.37 -9.47
C TYR A 150 8.42 5.15 -10.37
N VAL A 151 8.07 5.34 -11.64
CA VAL A 151 8.03 4.28 -12.66
C VAL A 151 8.84 4.77 -13.86
N GLN A 152 10.09 4.35 -13.95
CA GLN A 152 11.02 4.78 -14.99
C GLN A 152 11.13 6.32 -15.05
N ASP A 153 10.69 6.94 -16.15
CA ASP A 153 10.68 8.38 -16.40
C ASP A 153 9.38 9.06 -15.97
N ARG A 154 8.46 8.32 -15.33
CA ARG A 154 7.12 8.80 -14.97
C ARG A 154 6.86 8.70 -13.46
N VAL A 155 5.93 9.54 -13.01
CA VAL A 155 5.43 9.53 -11.64
C VAL A 155 3.96 9.15 -11.64
N LEU A 156 3.62 8.10 -10.91
CA LEU A 156 2.26 7.88 -10.43
C LEU A 156 2.07 8.77 -9.21
N LYS A 157 1.19 9.77 -9.31
CA LYS A 157 1.07 10.83 -8.31
C LYS A 157 0.48 10.33 -7.00
N CYS A 158 0.94 10.92 -5.89
CA CYS A 158 0.28 10.79 -4.60
C CYS A 158 -1.12 11.39 -4.68
N ARG A 159 -2.11 10.76 -4.06
CA ARG A 159 -3.39 11.43 -3.81
C ARG A 159 -3.38 12.01 -2.42
N VAL A 160 -3.66 13.30 -2.33
CA VAL A 160 -3.56 14.07 -1.10
C VAL A 160 -4.84 14.85 -0.84
N LEU A 161 -5.06 15.19 0.42
CA LEU A 161 -5.93 16.29 0.80
C LEU A 161 -5.06 17.52 1.04
N LYS A 162 -5.33 18.61 0.33
CA LYS A 162 -4.61 19.87 0.53
C LYS A 162 -5.35 20.82 1.47
N THR A 163 -4.61 21.68 2.15
CA THR A 163 -5.11 22.79 2.98
C THR A 163 -4.37 24.08 2.61
N ARG A 164 -4.92 25.24 2.97
CA ARG A 164 -4.21 26.52 2.82
C ARG A 164 -2.95 26.53 3.67
N SER A 165 -1.87 27.10 3.16
CA SER A 165 -0.69 27.37 3.98
C SER A 165 -1.05 28.35 5.09
N ALA A 166 -0.68 28.03 6.33
CA ALA A 166 -0.58 29.06 7.35
C ALA A 166 0.59 29.97 6.96
N ALA A 167 0.39 31.28 7.03
CA ALA A 167 1.45 32.28 6.84
C ALA A 167 2.40 32.28 8.05
#